data_AF-K9TWK9-F1
#
_entry.id   AF-K9TWK9-F1
#
_cell.length_a   1.000
_cell.length_b   1.000
_cell.length_c   1.000
_cell.angle_alpha   90.00
_cell.angle_beta   90.00
_cell.angle_gamma   90.00
#
_symmetry.space_group_name_H-M   'P 1'
#
loop_
_entity.id
_entity.type
_entity.pdbx_description
1 polymer ?
#
loop_
_entity_poly.entity_id
_entity_poly.type
_entity_poly.pdbx_seq_one_letter_code
_entity_poly.pdbx_strand_id
1 'polypeptide(L)'
;MQDRQFRETDEIYESLMALSNQALTSNHYEAAYHMLTAAMHYVSDLGDEQYLARVEQEAKAQRNWIDSHTPEHRLSTQSVNKHHGKNLYDMLARQATAQIAIAKQKNRINSHRRYPWLGEQSGKLFPKEKQTE
;
A
#
# COMPACT_ATOMS: atom_id res chain seq x y z
N MET A 1 25.67 0.75 -6.86
CA MET A 1 24.67 0.01 -7.68
C MET A 1 23.27 0.06 -7.08
N GLN A 2 23.10 0.09 -5.76
CA GLN A 2 21.78 0.22 -5.09
C GLN A 2 21.05 1.56 -5.37
N ASP A 3 21.78 2.68 -5.47
CA ASP A 3 21.18 4.01 -5.71
C ASP A 3 20.48 4.16 -7.07
N ARG A 4 20.91 3.40 -8.09
CA ARG A 4 20.31 3.45 -9.42
C ARG A 4 18.98 2.69 -9.46
N GLN A 5 18.92 1.56 -8.77
CA GLN A 5 17.73 0.72 -8.70
C GLN A 5 16.61 1.39 -7.89
N PHE A 6 16.95 2.15 -6.85
CA PHE A 6 15.98 2.96 -6.10
C PHE A 6 15.39 4.08 -6.97
N ARG A 7 16.23 4.79 -7.75
CA ARG A 7 15.77 5.83 -8.69
C ARG A 7 14.91 5.30 -9.84
N GLU A 8 15.32 4.19 -10.47
CA GLU A 8 14.52 3.55 -11.54
C GLU A 8 13.17 3.04 -11.00
N THR A 9 13.13 2.65 -9.71
CA THR A 9 11.91 2.20 -9.06
C THR A 9 10.92 3.33 -8.83
N ASP A 10 11.41 4.48 -8.39
CA ASP A 10 10.59 5.69 -8.26
C ASP A 10 10.05 6.13 -9.63
N GLU A 11 10.84 6.01 -10.71
CA GLU A 11 10.44 6.42 -12.06
C GLU A 11 9.25 5.63 -12.64
N ILE A 12 9.23 4.29 -12.48
CA ILE A 12 8.11 3.48 -12.98
C ILE A 12 6.82 3.80 -12.22
N TYR A 13 6.91 3.86 -10.88
CA TYR A 13 5.77 4.19 -10.03
C TYR A 13 5.20 5.56 -10.36
N GLU A 14 6.03 6.60 -10.39
CA GLU A 14 5.58 7.96 -10.67
C GLU A 14 5.02 8.08 -12.09
N SER A 15 5.58 7.37 -13.06
CA SER A 15 5.04 7.33 -14.43
C SER A 15 3.63 6.73 -14.48
N LEU A 16 3.38 5.64 -13.77
CA LEU A 16 2.06 5.01 -13.70
C LEU A 16 1.04 5.91 -12.98
N MET A 17 1.44 6.57 -11.90
CA MET A 17 0.60 7.54 -11.18
C MET A 17 0.24 8.73 -12.09
N ALA A 18 1.22 9.28 -12.82
CA ALA A 18 1.01 10.39 -13.73
C ALA A 18 0.08 10.01 -14.90
N LEU A 19 0.29 8.85 -15.52
CA LEU A 19 -0.55 8.34 -16.59
C LEU A 19 -1.98 8.08 -16.11
N SER A 20 -2.15 7.55 -14.89
CA SER A 20 -3.46 7.36 -14.29
C SER A 20 -4.23 8.68 -14.18
N ASN A 21 -3.58 9.72 -13.65
CA ASN A 21 -4.18 11.05 -13.55
C ASN A 21 -4.47 11.68 -14.93
N GLN A 22 -3.59 11.50 -15.91
CA GLN A 22 -3.82 11.97 -17.27
C GLN A 22 -5.05 11.28 -17.90
N ALA A 23 -5.18 9.95 -17.71
CA ALA A 23 -6.33 9.21 -18.20
C ALA A 23 -7.63 9.65 -17.51
N LEU A 24 -7.60 9.91 -16.19
CA LEU A 24 -8.74 10.43 -15.44
C LEU A 24 -9.23 11.77 -16.00
N THR A 25 -8.31 12.73 -16.17
CA THR A 25 -8.64 14.08 -16.67
C THR A 25 -9.07 14.06 -18.14
N SER A 26 -8.67 13.03 -18.90
CA SER A 26 -9.11 12.77 -20.28
C SER A 26 -10.40 11.94 -20.36
N ASN A 27 -11.08 11.69 -19.24
CA ASN A 27 -12.31 10.87 -19.13
C ASN A 27 -12.16 9.39 -19.53
N HIS A 28 -10.94 8.84 -19.51
CA HIS A 28 -10.64 7.42 -19.70
C HIS A 28 -10.53 6.70 -18.35
N TYR A 29 -11.64 6.64 -17.61
CA TYR A 29 -11.66 6.22 -16.21
C TYR A 29 -11.20 4.78 -15.96
N GLU A 30 -11.52 3.83 -16.83
CA GLU A 30 -11.06 2.44 -16.73
C GLU A 30 -9.56 2.33 -16.95
N ALA A 31 -9.02 3.10 -17.90
CA ALA A 31 -7.58 3.14 -18.12
C ALA A 31 -6.87 3.75 -16.91
N ALA A 32 -7.41 4.84 -16.35
CA ALA A 32 -6.91 5.44 -15.12
C ALA A 32 -6.87 4.42 -13.96
N TYR A 33 -7.95 3.66 -13.79
CA TYR A 33 -8.05 2.58 -12.80
C TYR A 33 -6.98 1.49 -13.01
N HIS A 34 -6.80 1.00 -14.24
CA HIS A 34 -5.82 -0.06 -14.53
C HIS A 34 -4.38 0.42 -14.35
N MET A 35 -4.07 1.66 -14.71
CA MET A 35 -2.75 2.26 -14.44
C MET A 35 -2.48 2.36 -12.94
N LEU A 36 -3.46 2.79 -12.15
CA LEU A 36 -3.32 2.86 -10.69
C LEU A 36 -3.20 1.48 -10.05
N THR A 37 -3.89 0.48 -10.61
CA THR A 37 -3.77 -0.93 -10.21
C THR A 37 -2.37 -1.47 -10.51
N ALA A 38 -1.81 -1.15 -11.68
CA ALA A 38 -0.43 -1.50 -12.01
C ALA A 38 0.58 -0.85 -11.05
N ALA A 39 0.38 0.43 -10.70
CA ALA A 39 1.20 1.12 -9.69
C ALA A 39 1.13 0.42 -8.34
N MET A 40 -0.08 0.04 -7.89
CA MET A 40 -0.28 -0.72 -6.65
C MET A 40 0.49 -2.04 -6.64
N HIS A 41 0.40 -2.82 -7.72
CA HIS A 41 1.11 -4.10 -7.82
C HIS A 41 2.62 -3.90 -7.77
N TYR A 42 3.11 -2.91 -8.52
CA TYR A 42 4.53 -2.57 -8.55
C TYR A 42 5.08 -2.28 -7.13
N VAL A 43 4.41 -1.41 -6.36
CA VAL A 43 4.90 -1.03 -5.02
C VAL A 43 4.56 -2.04 -3.93
N SER A 44 3.56 -2.89 -4.16
CA SER A 44 3.26 -4.04 -3.30
C SER A 44 4.41 -5.05 -3.31
N ASP A 45 5.05 -5.28 -4.46
CA ASP A 45 6.18 -6.21 -4.57
C ASP A 45 7.42 -5.68 -3.84
N LEU A 46 7.58 -4.35 -3.79
CA LEU A 46 8.64 -3.68 -3.04
C LEU A 46 8.37 -3.65 -1.52
N GLY A 47 7.11 -3.73 -1.12
CA GLY A 47 6.69 -3.62 0.28
C GLY A 47 6.79 -2.20 0.84
N ASP A 48 6.74 -1.17 -0.01
CA ASP A 48 6.81 0.22 0.42
C ASP A 48 5.44 0.72 0.91
N GLU A 49 5.33 0.91 2.22
CA GLU A 49 4.10 1.34 2.88
C GLU A 49 3.68 2.76 2.47
N GLN A 50 4.62 3.65 2.18
CA GLN A 50 4.33 5.05 1.85
C GLN A 50 3.72 5.14 0.45
N TYR A 51 4.30 4.42 -0.52
CA TYR A 51 3.75 4.38 -1.88
C TYR A 51 2.39 3.69 -1.93
N LEU A 52 2.20 2.61 -1.17
CA LEU A 52 0.89 1.96 -1.05
C LEU A 52 -0.17 2.90 -0.44
N ALA A 53 0.19 3.70 0.56
CA ALA A 53 -0.72 4.68 1.15
C ALA A 53 -1.12 5.78 0.13
N ARG A 54 -0.17 6.22 -0.71
CA ARG A 54 -0.47 7.19 -1.77
C ARG A 54 -1.40 6.60 -2.84
N VAL A 55 -1.24 5.33 -3.22
CA VAL A 55 -2.17 4.63 -4.12
C VAL A 55 -3.58 4.56 -3.52
N GLU A 56 -3.70 4.23 -2.23
CA GLU A 56 -5.00 4.20 -1.54
C GLU A 56 -5.70 5.57 -1.60
N GLN A 57 -4.96 6.63 -1.31
CA GLN A 57 -5.48 8.01 -1.33
C GLN A 57 -5.91 8.41 -2.74
N GLU A 58 -5.09 8.13 -3.74
CA GLU A 58 -5.37 8.44 -5.13
C GLU A 58 -6.61 7.69 -5.62
N ALA A 59 -6.78 6.40 -5.28
CA ALA A 59 -7.96 5.64 -5.67
C ALA A 59 -9.25 6.27 -5.12
N LYS A 60 -9.23 6.75 -3.87
CA LYS A 60 -10.36 7.47 -3.26
C LYS A 60 -10.59 8.82 -3.95
N ALA A 61 -9.53 9.56 -4.27
CA ALA A 61 -9.61 10.85 -4.93
C ALA A 61 -10.24 10.73 -6.33
N GLN A 62 -9.78 9.76 -7.13
CA GLN A 62 -10.33 9.52 -8.47
C GLN A 62 -11.80 9.08 -8.43
N ARG A 63 -12.18 8.22 -7.49
CA ARG A 63 -13.60 7.87 -7.26
C ARG A 63 -14.44 9.12 -6.98
N ASN A 64 -14.00 9.95 -6.03
CA ASN A 64 -14.72 11.16 -5.65
C ASN A 64 -14.79 12.16 -6.82
N TRP A 65 -13.75 12.20 -7.67
CA TRP A 65 -13.74 13.01 -8.88
C TRP A 65 -14.79 12.51 -9.88
N ILE A 66 -14.86 11.21 -10.14
CA ILE A 66 -15.88 10.59 -11.01
C ILE A 66 -17.28 10.84 -10.45
N ASP A 67 -17.48 10.67 -9.14
CA ASP A 67 -18.76 10.90 -8.48
C ASP A 67 -19.26 12.35 -8.64
N SER A 68 -18.35 13.33 -8.66
CA SER A 68 -18.69 14.75 -8.78
C SER A 68 -18.83 15.24 -10.22
N HIS A 69 -18.06 14.68 -11.17
CA HIS A 69 -18.03 15.16 -12.55
C HIS A 69 -18.89 14.34 -13.51
N THR A 70 -19.02 13.04 -13.25
CA THR A 70 -19.72 12.11 -14.14
C THR A 70 -20.53 11.09 -13.33
N PRO A 71 -21.55 11.54 -12.56
CA PRO A 71 -22.30 10.69 -11.64
C PRO A 71 -23.06 9.53 -12.31
N GLU A 72 -23.37 9.63 -13.60
CA GLU A 72 -24.02 8.56 -14.37
C GLU A 72 -23.02 7.51 -14.89
N HIS A 73 -21.71 7.78 -14.83
CA HIS A 73 -20.69 6.85 -15.31
C HIS A 73 -20.73 5.54 -14.53
N ARG A 74 -20.53 4.40 -15.20
CA ARG A 74 -20.60 3.06 -14.57
C ARG A 74 -19.62 2.83 -13.41
N LEU A 75 -18.56 3.65 -13.31
CA LEU A 75 -17.58 3.59 -12.22
C LEU A 75 -17.88 4.58 -11.07
N SER A 76 -18.92 5.41 -11.20
CA SER A 76 -19.37 6.24 -10.09
C SER A 76 -20.01 5.36 -9.01
N THR A 77 -19.88 5.77 -7.76
CA THR A 77 -20.55 5.17 -6.61
C THR A 77 -22.06 5.11 -6.80
N GLN A 78 -22.66 6.18 -7.34
CA GLN A 78 -24.10 6.24 -7.60
C GLN A 78 -24.55 5.15 -8.58
N SER A 79 -23.88 5.04 -9.73
CA SER A 79 -24.24 4.09 -10.79
C SER A 79 -23.99 2.65 -10.34
N VAL A 80 -22.88 2.39 -9.65
CA VAL A 80 -22.57 1.07 -9.07
C VAL A 80 -23.63 0.64 -8.05
N ASN A 81 -24.03 1.53 -7.13
CA ASN A 81 -25.01 1.22 -6.10
C ASN A 81 -26.39 0.89 -6.69
N LYS A 82 -26.79 1.59 -7.76
CA LYS A 82 -28.03 1.34 -8.50
C LYS A 82 -28.08 -0.08 -9.09
N HIS A 83 -26.93 -0.63 -9.44
CA HIS A 83 -26.79 -1.99 -9.99
C HIS A 83 -26.29 -3.02 -8.98
N HIS A 84 -26.28 -2.70 -7.68
CA HIS A 84 -25.79 -3.56 -6.59
C HIS A 84 -24.37 -4.10 -6.81
N GLY A 85 -23.53 -3.34 -7.52
CA GLY A 85 -22.15 -3.71 -7.81
C GLY A 85 -21.18 -3.35 -6.67
N LYS A 86 -19.92 -3.73 -6.85
CA LYS A 86 -18.80 -3.23 -6.03
C LYS A 86 -18.04 -2.18 -6.82
N ASN A 87 -17.75 -1.03 -6.21
CA ASN A 87 -17.01 0.02 -6.88
C ASN A 87 -15.53 -0.38 -7.00
N LEU A 88 -14.99 -0.34 -8.23
CA LEU A 88 -13.62 -0.80 -8.49
C LEU A 88 -12.57 0.02 -7.73
N TYR A 89 -12.77 1.34 -7.62
CA TYR A 89 -11.86 2.21 -6.88
C TYR A 89 -11.90 1.95 -5.37
N ASP A 90 -13.08 1.62 -4.82
CA ASP A 90 -13.18 1.19 -3.42
C ASP A 90 -12.48 -0.13 -3.16
N MET A 91 -12.58 -1.08 -4.09
CA MET A 91 -11.85 -2.34 -3.99
C MET A 91 -10.34 -2.09 -4.04
N LEU A 92 -9.87 -1.23 -4.94
CA LEU A 92 -8.44 -0.91 -5.07
C LEU A 92 -7.91 -0.23 -3.80
N ALA A 93 -8.62 0.74 -3.25
CA ALA A 93 -8.25 1.36 -1.97
C ALA A 93 -8.13 0.31 -0.85
N ARG A 94 -9.09 -0.62 -0.76
CA ARG A 94 -9.04 -1.73 0.22
C ARG A 94 -7.87 -2.69 -0.03
N GLN A 95 -7.56 -2.99 -1.28
CA GLN A 95 -6.40 -3.82 -1.64
C GLN A 95 -5.10 -3.14 -1.20
N ALA A 96 -4.94 -1.84 -1.48
CA ALA A 96 -3.79 -1.07 -1.02
C ALA A 96 -3.66 -1.10 0.51
N THR A 97 -4.75 -0.85 1.26
CA THR A 97 -4.75 -0.97 2.73
C THR A 97 -4.33 -2.35 3.21
N ALA A 98 -4.80 -3.42 2.56
CA ALA A 98 -4.41 -4.79 2.89
C ALA A 98 -2.91 -5.03 2.65
N GLN A 99 -2.36 -4.52 1.55
CA GLN A 99 -0.93 -4.63 1.27
C GLN A 99 -0.07 -3.85 2.27
N ILE A 100 -0.52 -2.68 2.74
CA ILE A 100 0.14 -1.95 3.83
C ILE A 100 0.22 -2.81 5.09
N ALA A 101 -0.88 -3.47 5.47
CA ALA A 101 -0.90 -4.34 6.65
C ALA A 101 0.06 -5.53 6.50
N ILE A 102 0.13 -6.13 5.30
CA ILE A 102 1.05 -7.22 4.98
C ILE A 102 2.51 -6.74 5.06
N ALA A 103 2.83 -5.58 4.48
CA ALA A 103 4.17 -4.98 4.51
C ALA A 103 4.64 -4.71 5.95
N LYS A 104 3.78 -4.08 6.78
CA LYS A 104 4.04 -3.85 8.21
C LYS A 104 4.35 -5.14 8.96
N GLN A 105 3.57 -6.19 8.70
CA GLN A 105 3.76 -7.48 9.35
C GLN A 105 5.09 -8.13 8.95
N LYS A 106 5.47 -8.07 7.67
CA LYS A 106 6.76 -8.57 7.18
C LYS A 106 7.92 -7.81 7.83
N ASN A 107 7.84 -6.48 7.90
CA ASN A 107 8.85 -5.63 8.53
C ASN A 107 9.02 -5.96 10.02
N ARG A 108 7.92 -6.19 10.74
CA ARG A 108 7.94 -6.62 12.15
C ARG A 108 8.59 -7.98 12.37
N ILE A 109 8.30 -8.96 11.51
CA ILE A 109 8.92 -10.30 11.60
C ILE A 109 10.43 -10.19 11.32
N ASN A 110 10.81 -9.42 10.30
CA ASN A 110 12.21 -9.24 9.92
C ASN A 110 13.03 -8.53 11.01
N SER A 111 12.48 -7.51 11.68
CA SER A 111 13.15 -6.86 12.80
C SER A 111 13.34 -7.79 13.99
N HIS A 112 12.34 -8.64 14.30
CA HIS A 112 12.44 -9.65 15.36
C HIS A 112 13.48 -10.74 15.06
N ARG A 113 13.56 -11.21 13.80
CA ARG A 113 14.58 -12.19 13.38
C ARG A 113 16.00 -11.63 13.40
N ARG A 114 16.16 -10.31 13.27
CA ARG A 114 17.46 -9.63 13.20
C ARG A 114 18.08 -9.35 14.58
N TYR A 115 17.28 -9.40 15.66
CA TYR A 115 17.73 -9.25 17.05
C TYR A 115 17.07 -10.25 18.01
N PRO A 116 17.36 -11.56 17.90
CA PRO A 116 16.74 -12.58 18.75
C PRO A 116 17.12 -12.49 20.25
N TRP A 117 18.13 -11.70 20.63
CA TRP A 117 18.73 -11.70 21.98
C TRP A 117 18.32 -10.55 22.91
N LEU A 118 17.42 -9.65 22.50
CA LEU A 118 16.99 -8.50 23.32
C LEU A 118 15.73 -8.78 24.18
N GLY A 119 15.38 -10.06 24.37
CA GLY A 119 14.12 -10.50 25.00
C GLY A 119 14.24 -11.32 26.28
N GLU A 120 15.41 -11.44 26.92
CA GLU A 120 15.58 -12.26 28.14
C GLU A 120 16.65 -11.68 29.10
N GLN A 121 16.49 -10.43 29.57
CA GLN A 121 17.26 -9.96 30.75
C GLN A 121 16.41 -9.07 31.66
N SER A 122 15.44 -9.68 32.36
CA SER A 122 14.93 -9.11 33.60
C SER A 122 14.38 -10.23 34.48
N GLY A 123 15.24 -10.76 35.35
CA GLY A 123 14.80 -11.59 36.46
C GLY A 123 15.53 -12.92 36.55
N LYS A 124 16.75 -12.89 37.09
CA LYS A 124 17.33 -13.87 38.05
C LYS A 124 18.84 -13.65 38.15
N LEU A 125 19.24 -12.51 38.73
CA LEU A 125 20.50 -12.48 39.48
C LEU A 125 20.17 -12.99 40.89
N PHE A 126 20.25 -14.31 41.08
CA PHE A 126 20.45 -14.88 42.42
C PHE A 126 21.96 -14.79 42.75
N PRO A 127 22.34 -14.28 43.93
CA PRO A 127 23.71 -14.43 44.40
C PRO A 127 23.98 -15.90 44.73
N LYS A 128 25.13 -16.41 44.27
CA LYS A 128 25.63 -17.76 44.55
C LYS A 128 25.98 -17.88 46.03
N GLU A 129 25.35 -18.83 46.72
CA GLU A 129 25.93 -19.45 47.91
C GLU A 129 26.84 -20.63 47.53
N LYS A 130 27.76 -20.92 48.47
CA LYS A 130 28.59 -22.13 48.69
C LYS A 130 30.03 -22.04 48.20
N GLN A 131 31.07 -22.48 48.91
CA GLN A 131 31.25 -23.12 50.24
C GLN A 131 32.77 -23.25 50.51
N THR A 132 33.13 -23.51 51.79
CA THR A 132 34.29 -24.29 52.30
C THR A 132 35.73 -23.77 52.16
N GLU A 133 36.36 -23.51 53.31
CA GLU A 133 37.55 -24.23 53.79
C GLU A 133 37.33 -24.64 55.26
#